data_AF-A0A0A9E830-F1
#
_entry.id   AF-A0A0A9E830-F1
#
_cell.length_a   1.000
_cell.length_b   1.000
_cell.length_c   1.000
_cell.angle_alpha   90.00
_cell.angle_beta   90.00
_cell.angle_gamma   90.00
#
_symmetry.space_group_name_H-M   'P 1'
#
loop_
_entity.id
_entity.type
_entity.pdbx_description
1 polymer ?
#
loop_
_entity_poly.entity_id
_entity_poly.type
_entity_poly.pdbx_seq_one_letter_code
_entity_poly.pdbx_strand_id
1 'polypeptide(L)'
;MYSKCGSLSRALEVFYSIKLEDRTLVSYNATIQALSMHGHGADALRLFDEMPTWIEPDEVTYIAVLCGCNHAGLVDDGRRVFNAMRVPPNVKHYGTIVDLLGRAGRLAEACDTVMSMPFPADIVLWQTLLGAAKMHGDVELAELAATKLAELGSNVDGDYVLLSNVYASKSRWADVDQVRDTMRSNDVRKVPGFSYTEIDGIMHKFINGDKEHPRWQEIYRALDDIRSRISELGYVPETDNVLHDIGEEEKQYALCYHSEKLAIAFGLIATPPGETLRVIKNLRICGDCHVVAKLISKAYGRVIIIRDRARFHQFEDGQCSCRDYW
;
A
#
# COMPACT_ATOMS: atom_id res chain seq x y z
N MET A 1 -2.36 -9.94 -17.82
CA MET A 1 -0.99 -9.44 -18.12
C MET A 1 -0.94 -7.91 -17.97
N TYR A 2 -1.70 -7.14 -18.75
CA TYR A 2 -1.71 -5.67 -18.71
C TYR A 2 -1.86 -5.04 -17.32
N SER A 3 -2.82 -5.50 -16.51
CA SER A 3 -3.04 -4.98 -15.15
C SER A 3 -1.83 -5.16 -14.22
N LYS A 4 -1.08 -6.26 -14.37
CA LYS A 4 0.16 -6.52 -13.59
C LYS A 4 1.34 -5.64 -14.03
N CYS A 5 1.24 -5.01 -15.20
CA CYS A 5 2.24 -4.07 -15.75
C CYS A 5 1.83 -2.60 -15.53
N GLY A 6 0.82 -2.33 -14.69
CA GLY A 6 0.38 -0.96 -14.45
C GLY A 6 -0.58 -0.40 -15.52
N SER A 7 -1.05 -1.20 -16.48
CA SER A 7 -1.96 -0.73 -17.54
C SER A 7 -3.38 -1.25 -17.33
N LEU A 8 -4.18 -0.48 -16.59
CA LEU A 8 -5.60 -0.78 -16.37
C LEU A 8 -6.43 -0.59 -17.64
N SER A 9 -6.20 0.50 -18.39
CA SER A 9 -6.94 0.81 -19.62
C SER A 9 -6.93 -0.35 -20.62
N ARG A 10 -5.75 -0.89 -20.94
CA ARG A 10 -5.61 -2.04 -21.85
C ARG A 10 -6.23 -3.31 -21.30
N ALA A 11 -6.24 -3.50 -19.98
CA ALA A 11 -6.92 -4.63 -19.37
C ALA A 11 -8.44 -4.55 -19.57
N LEU A 12 -9.01 -3.35 -19.41
CA LEU A 12 -10.43 -3.07 -19.63
C LEU A 12 -10.81 -3.18 -21.11
N GLU A 13 -10.00 -2.65 -22.02
CA GLU A 13 -10.21 -2.78 -23.47
C GLU A 13 -10.36 -4.24 -23.90
N VAL A 14 -9.46 -5.11 -23.41
CA VAL A 14 -9.53 -6.54 -23.69
C VAL A 14 -10.81 -7.14 -23.12
N PHE A 15 -11.18 -6.84 -21.87
CA PHE A 15 -12.41 -7.36 -21.28
C PHE A 15 -13.65 -6.93 -22.06
N TYR A 16 -13.75 -5.65 -22.42
CA TYR A 16 -14.90 -5.12 -23.15
C TYR A 16 -14.94 -5.56 -24.62
N SER A 17 -13.82 -5.98 -25.21
CA SER A 17 -13.80 -6.61 -26.54
C SER A 17 -14.37 -8.03 -26.58
N ILE A 18 -14.45 -8.72 -25.43
CA ILE A 18 -15.07 -10.05 -25.33
C ILE A 18 -16.59 -9.87 -25.33
N LYS A 19 -17.27 -10.58 -26.25
CA LYS A 19 -18.74 -10.61 -26.32
C LYS A 19 -19.32 -11.13 -25.01
N LEU A 20 -20.49 -10.64 -24.62
CA LEU A 20 -21.07 -10.94 -23.31
C LEU A 20 -21.26 -12.44 -23.08
N GLU A 21 -21.68 -13.17 -24.11
CA GLU A 21 -21.87 -14.62 -24.10
C GLU A 21 -20.56 -15.43 -23.95
N ASP A 22 -19.43 -14.85 -24.34
CA ASP A 22 -18.10 -15.46 -24.26
C ASP A 22 -17.36 -15.09 -22.96
N ARG A 23 -17.90 -14.14 -22.17
CA ARG A 23 -17.29 -13.77 -20.88
C ARG A 23 -17.47 -14.90 -19.88
N THR A 24 -16.38 -15.25 -19.21
CA THR A 24 -16.33 -16.29 -18.19
C THR A 24 -16.14 -15.70 -16.80
N LEU A 25 -16.42 -16.48 -15.76
CA LEU A 25 -16.08 -16.12 -14.37
C LEU A 25 -14.62 -15.65 -14.23
N VAL A 26 -13.69 -16.32 -14.91
CA VAL A 26 -12.26 -15.95 -14.91
C VAL A 26 -12.03 -14.54 -15.47
N SER A 27 -12.75 -14.17 -16.55
CA SER A 27 -12.63 -12.83 -17.14
C SER A 27 -13.19 -11.74 -16.22
N TYR A 28 -14.29 -12.01 -15.51
CA TYR A 28 -14.82 -11.11 -14.48
C TYR A 28 -13.85 -10.98 -13.32
N ASN A 29 -13.39 -12.10 -12.75
CA ASN A 29 -12.45 -12.11 -11.61
C ASN A 29 -11.16 -11.35 -11.95
N ALA A 30 -10.60 -11.56 -13.14
CA ALA A 30 -9.41 -10.84 -13.59
C ALA A 30 -9.62 -9.33 -13.70
N THR A 31 -10.81 -8.91 -14.13
CA THR A 31 -11.13 -7.49 -14.36
C THR A 31 -11.52 -6.78 -13.07
N ILE A 32 -12.33 -7.41 -12.22
CA ILE A 32 -12.65 -6.93 -10.86
C ILE A 32 -11.34 -6.78 -10.07
N GLN A 33 -10.46 -7.78 -10.08
CA GLN A 33 -9.16 -7.68 -9.40
C GLN A 33 -8.30 -6.56 -9.99
N ALA A 34 -8.31 -6.36 -11.31
CA ALA A 34 -7.56 -5.26 -11.93
C ALA A 34 -8.06 -3.90 -11.45
N LEU A 35 -9.37 -3.68 -11.42
CA LEU A 35 -9.98 -2.45 -10.90
C LEU A 35 -9.61 -2.24 -9.42
N SER A 36 -9.78 -3.27 -8.59
CA SER A 36 -9.45 -3.24 -7.15
C SER A 36 -7.97 -2.90 -6.89
N MET A 37 -7.05 -3.47 -7.65
CA MET A 37 -5.60 -3.25 -7.50
C MET A 37 -5.12 -1.90 -8.03
N HIS A 38 -5.96 -1.15 -8.74
CA HIS A 38 -5.59 0.14 -9.34
C HIS A 38 -6.32 1.32 -8.70
N GLY A 39 -7.04 1.10 -7.59
CA GLY A 39 -7.76 2.15 -6.86
C GLY A 39 -9.20 2.38 -7.34
N HIS A 40 -9.70 1.57 -8.28
CA HIS A 40 -11.04 1.68 -8.87
C HIS A 40 -12.06 0.79 -8.15
N GLY A 41 -12.12 0.85 -6.82
CA GLY A 41 -12.95 -0.04 -6.01
C GLY A 41 -14.46 0.06 -6.30
N ALA A 42 -14.97 1.27 -6.54
CA ALA A 42 -16.37 1.47 -6.90
C ALA A 42 -16.72 0.86 -8.27
N ASP A 43 -15.81 0.95 -9.25
CA ASP A 43 -15.99 0.32 -10.55
C ASP A 43 -15.92 -1.21 -10.44
N ALA A 44 -15.05 -1.74 -9.56
CA ALA A 44 -14.97 -3.17 -9.27
C ALA A 44 -16.29 -3.71 -8.68
N LEU A 45 -16.88 -2.97 -7.73
CA LEU A 45 -18.17 -3.30 -7.14
C LEU A 45 -19.31 -3.24 -8.16
N ARG A 46 -19.36 -2.18 -8.98
CA ARG A 46 -20.34 -2.08 -10.07
C ARG A 46 -20.23 -3.27 -11.03
N LEU A 47 -19.02 -3.64 -11.45
CA LEU A 47 -18.81 -4.77 -12.35
C LEU A 47 -19.24 -6.10 -11.71
N PHE A 48 -19.06 -6.25 -10.40
CA PHE A 48 -19.57 -7.40 -9.65
C PHE A 48 -21.11 -7.43 -9.63
N ASP A 49 -21.76 -6.30 -9.32
CA ASP A 49 -23.22 -6.20 -9.29
C ASP A 49 -23.85 -6.36 -10.69
N GLU A 50 -23.11 -6.07 -11.77
CA GLU A 50 -23.50 -6.28 -13.17
C GLU A 50 -23.22 -7.70 -13.70
N MET A 51 -22.63 -8.59 -12.90
CA MET A 51 -22.35 -9.96 -13.34
C MET A 51 -23.66 -10.68 -13.76
N PRO A 52 -23.67 -11.33 -14.94
CA PRO A 52 -24.85 -12.06 -15.37
C PRO A 52 -25.25 -13.17 -14.40
N THR A 53 -26.55 -13.39 -14.23
CA THR A 53 -27.08 -14.37 -13.26
C THR A 53 -26.69 -15.81 -13.52
N TRP A 54 -26.20 -16.15 -14.72
CA TRP A 54 -25.70 -17.49 -15.06
C TRP A 54 -24.21 -17.69 -14.71
N ILE A 55 -23.51 -16.64 -14.30
CA ILE A 55 -22.12 -16.68 -13.84
C ILE A 55 -22.13 -16.52 -12.32
N GLU A 56 -22.11 -17.64 -11.60
CA GLU A 56 -22.11 -17.62 -10.14
C GLU A 56 -20.75 -17.17 -9.58
N PRO A 57 -20.73 -16.16 -8.68
CA PRO A 57 -19.52 -15.75 -7.98
C PRO A 57 -18.93 -16.87 -7.11
N ASP A 58 -17.62 -17.07 -7.21
CA ASP A 58 -16.84 -17.98 -6.37
C ASP A 58 -16.04 -17.23 -5.29
N GLU A 59 -15.29 -17.96 -4.47
CA GLU A 59 -14.36 -17.41 -3.47
C GLU A 59 -13.46 -16.30 -4.06
N VAL A 60 -12.92 -16.52 -5.26
CA VAL A 60 -11.98 -15.57 -5.88
C VAL A 60 -12.70 -14.28 -6.26
N THR A 61 -13.95 -14.39 -6.71
CA THR A 61 -14.82 -13.25 -7.03
C THR A 61 -15.02 -12.37 -5.80
N TYR A 62 -15.45 -12.97 -4.69
CA TYR A 62 -15.72 -12.24 -3.44
C TYR A 62 -14.46 -11.59 -2.88
N ILE A 63 -13.31 -12.28 -2.88
CA ILE A 63 -12.04 -11.67 -2.48
C ILE A 63 -11.72 -10.45 -3.36
N ALA A 64 -11.86 -10.57 -4.68
CA ALA A 64 -11.52 -9.48 -5.60
C ALA A 64 -12.38 -8.22 -5.37
N VAL A 65 -13.69 -8.36 -5.18
CA VAL A 65 -14.59 -7.23 -4.90
C VAL A 65 -14.38 -6.66 -3.49
N LEU A 66 -14.14 -7.51 -2.49
CA LEU A 66 -13.83 -7.06 -1.12
C LEU A 66 -12.50 -6.29 -1.08
N CYS A 67 -11.49 -6.71 -1.84
CA CYS A 67 -10.24 -5.95 -1.99
C CYS A 67 -10.51 -4.57 -2.60
N GLY A 68 -11.45 -4.46 -3.54
CA GLY A 68 -11.88 -3.19 -4.13
C GLY A 68 -12.54 -2.29 -3.09
N CYS A 69 -13.46 -2.83 -2.30
CA CYS A 69 -14.10 -2.12 -1.21
C CYS A 69 -13.08 -1.63 -0.18
N ASN A 70 -12.16 -2.51 0.23
CA ASN A 70 -11.04 -2.19 1.11
C ASN A 70 -10.18 -1.05 0.55
N HIS A 71 -9.77 -1.11 -0.71
CA HIS A 71 -8.89 -0.09 -1.29
C HIS A 71 -9.57 1.25 -1.54
N ALA A 72 -10.90 1.30 -1.56
CA ALA A 72 -11.70 2.52 -1.77
C ALA A 72 -12.45 2.99 -0.52
N GLY A 73 -12.27 2.34 0.63
CA GLY A 73 -12.95 2.71 1.88
C GLY A 73 -14.46 2.49 1.88
N LEU A 74 -14.97 1.58 1.03
CA LEU A 74 -16.40 1.28 0.91
C LEU A 74 -16.83 0.29 2.00
N VAL A 75 -16.84 0.75 3.25
CA VAL A 75 -17.05 -0.11 4.43
C VAL A 75 -18.41 -0.82 4.40
N ASP A 76 -19.48 -0.08 4.13
CA ASP A 76 -20.84 -0.64 4.15
C ASP A 76 -21.07 -1.60 2.98
N ASP A 77 -20.54 -1.31 1.79
CA ASP A 77 -20.58 -2.23 0.66
C ASP A 77 -19.75 -3.48 0.90
N GLY A 78 -18.55 -3.36 1.48
CA GLY A 78 -17.74 -4.52 1.85
C GLY A 78 -18.48 -5.44 2.81
N ARG A 79 -19.16 -4.88 3.82
CA ARG A 79 -20.01 -5.65 4.75
C ARG A 79 -21.19 -6.30 4.04
N ARG A 80 -21.88 -5.56 3.16
CA ARG A 80 -22.98 -6.09 2.34
C ARG A 80 -22.51 -7.30 1.54
N VAL A 81 -21.38 -7.16 0.84
CA VAL A 81 -20.81 -8.22 0.01
C VAL A 81 -20.43 -9.43 0.85
N PHE A 82 -19.72 -9.24 1.97
CA PHE A 82 -19.29 -10.33 2.84
C PHE A 82 -20.48 -11.10 3.44
N ASN A 83 -21.51 -10.39 3.91
CA ASN A 83 -22.71 -11.02 4.49
C ASN A 83 -23.60 -11.69 3.43
N ALA A 84 -23.53 -11.24 2.18
CA ALA A 84 -24.30 -11.81 1.07
C ALA A 84 -23.57 -12.95 0.34
N MET A 85 -22.37 -13.34 0.80
CA MET A 85 -21.59 -14.42 0.21
C MET A 85 -22.39 -15.73 0.16
N ARG A 86 -22.42 -16.35 -1.02
CA ARG A 86 -23.05 -17.66 -1.26
C ARG A 86 -22.09 -18.84 -1.06
N VAL A 87 -20.84 -18.55 -0.72
CA VAL A 87 -19.79 -19.52 -0.42
C VAL A 87 -19.31 -19.32 1.02
N PRO A 88 -18.88 -20.37 1.74
CA PRO A 88 -18.35 -20.21 3.09
C PRO A 88 -17.13 -19.27 3.12
N PRO A 89 -17.09 -18.27 4.00
CA PRO A 89 -15.94 -17.39 4.11
C PRO A 89 -14.74 -18.15 4.69
N ASN A 90 -13.59 -17.92 4.09
CA ASN A 90 -12.30 -18.44 4.56
C ASN A 90 -11.39 -17.32 5.08
N VAL A 91 -10.19 -17.67 5.53
CA VAL A 91 -9.23 -16.74 6.15
C VAL A 91 -8.94 -15.50 5.30
N LYS A 92 -8.93 -15.61 3.96
CA LYS A 92 -8.68 -14.47 3.07
C LYS A 92 -9.85 -13.50 3.03
N HIS A 93 -11.08 -14.01 3.07
CA HIS A 93 -12.28 -13.16 3.14
C HIS A 93 -12.31 -12.39 4.46
N TYR A 94 -12.08 -13.08 5.58
CA TYR A 94 -11.96 -12.45 6.90
C TYR A 94 -10.83 -11.41 6.90
N GLY A 95 -9.64 -11.76 6.38
CA GLY A 95 -8.51 -10.83 6.31
C GLY A 95 -8.83 -9.55 5.55
N THR A 96 -9.60 -9.66 4.46
CA THR A 96 -9.99 -8.49 3.66
C THR A 96 -10.99 -7.60 4.39
N ILE A 97 -11.94 -8.18 5.13
CA ILE A 97 -12.89 -7.41 5.96
C ILE A 97 -12.22 -6.79 7.18
N VAL A 98 -11.32 -7.52 7.84
CA VAL A 98 -10.56 -7.01 8.98
C VAL A 98 -9.67 -5.84 8.54
N ASP A 99 -9.01 -5.92 7.38
CA ASP A 99 -8.24 -4.80 6.82
C ASP A 99 -9.13 -3.60 6.47
N LEU A 100 -10.30 -3.84 5.85
CA LEU A 100 -11.27 -2.79 5.54
C LEU A 100 -11.75 -2.05 6.80
N LEU A 101 -12.16 -2.79 7.84
CA LEU A 101 -12.60 -2.24 9.12
C LEU A 101 -11.46 -1.53 9.85
N GLY A 102 -10.28 -2.15 9.85
CA GLY A 102 -9.07 -1.64 10.48
C GLY A 102 -8.65 -0.30 9.89
N ARG A 103 -8.60 -0.17 8.56
CA ARG A 103 -8.26 1.08 7.85
C ARG A 103 -9.31 2.18 8.04
N ALA A 104 -10.56 1.80 8.31
CA ALA A 104 -11.64 2.73 8.61
C ALA A 104 -11.68 3.17 10.08
N GLY A 105 -10.75 2.72 10.92
CA GLY A 105 -10.72 3.02 12.36
C GLY A 105 -11.75 2.25 13.19
N ARG A 106 -12.44 1.25 12.61
CA ARG A 106 -13.42 0.41 13.32
C ARG A 106 -12.73 -0.75 14.02
N LEU A 107 -11.76 -0.42 14.88
CA LEU A 107 -10.81 -1.38 15.47
C LEU A 107 -11.49 -2.46 16.33
N ALA A 108 -12.46 -2.07 17.15
CA ALA A 108 -13.22 -3.01 17.97
C ALA A 108 -13.93 -4.06 17.10
N GLU A 109 -14.62 -3.62 16.05
CA GLU A 109 -15.31 -4.52 15.12
C GLU A 109 -14.34 -5.38 14.31
N ALA A 110 -13.17 -4.84 13.93
CA ALA A 110 -12.12 -5.61 13.28
C ALA A 110 -11.64 -6.75 14.19
N CYS A 111 -11.40 -6.45 15.48
CA CYS A 111 -11.00 -7.44 16.48
C CYS A 111 -12.11 -8.47 16.73
N ASP A 112 -13.36 -8.05 16.91
CA ASP A 112 -14.50 -8.95 17.08
C ASP A 112 -14.67 -9.88 15.88
N THR A 113 -14.45 -9.36 14.66
CA THR A 113 -14.48 -10.16 13.44
C THR A 113 -13.44 -11.29 13.49
N VAL A 114 -12.20 -10.99 13.91
CA VAL A 114 -11.14 -11.99 14.11
C VAL A 114 -11.54 -13.02 15.16
N MET A 115 -12.07 -12.57 16.30
CA MET A 115 -12.42 -13.44 17.42
C MET A 115 -13.64 -14.32 17.14
N SER A 116 -14.52 -13.90 16.22
CA SER A 116 -15.73 -14.64 15.82
C SER A 116 -15.49 -15.72 14.76
N MET A 117 -14.27 -15.83 14.23
CA MET A 117 -13.95 -16.76 13.15
C MET A 117 -14.19 -18.23 13.58
N PRO A 118 -14.73 -19.08 12.68
CA PRO A 118 -14.96 -20.50 13.00
C PRO A 118 -13.69 -21.35 12.94
N PHE A 119 -12.52 -20.74 12.70
CA PHE A 119 -11.20 -21.36 12.65
C PHE A 119 -10.15 -20.37 13.17
N PRO A 120 -8.95 -20.84 13.58
CA PRO A 120 -7.91 -19.96 14.12
C PRO A 120 -7.46 -18.90 13.12
N ALA A 121 -7.25 -17.68 13.61
CA ALA A 121 -6.62 -16.61 12.86
C ALA A 121 -5.13 -16.91 12.61
N ASP A 122 -4.65 -16.61 11.41
CA ASP A 122 -3.25 -16.78 11.03
C ASP A 122 -2.40 -15.54 11.33
N ILE A 123 -1.10 -15.66 11.08
CA ILE A 123 -0.13 -14.55 11.26
C ILE A 123 -0.56 -13.31 10.46
N VAL A 124 -1.05 -13.48 9.24
CA VAL A 124 -1.41 -12.37 8.35
C VAL A 124 -2.58 -11.54 8.93
N LEU A 125 -3.55 -12.20 9.55
CA LEU A 125 -4.69 -11.53 10.18
C LEU A 125 -4.27 -10.67 11.38
N TRP A 126 -3.42 -11.21 12.26
CA TRP A 126 -2.89 -10.46 13.40
C TRP A 126 -1.95 -9.33 12.96
N GLN A 127 -1.16 -9.53 11.91
CA GLN A 127 -0.39 -8.45 11.27
C GLN A 127 -1.27 -7.34 10.72
N THR A 128 -2.46 -7.69 10.20
CA THR A 128 -3.45 -6.73 9.71
C THR A 128 -3.98 -5.88 10.85
N LEU A 129 -4.37 -6.50 11.98
CA LEU A 129 -4.79 -5.77 13.19
C LEU A 129 -3.68 -4.90 13.76
N LEU A 130 -2.44 -5.39 13.83
CA LEU A 130 -1.28 -4.62 14.29
C LEU A 130 -1.02 -3.39 13.38
N GLY A 131 -1.16 -3.56 12.06
CA GLY A 131 -1.08 -2.48 11.09
C GLY A 131 -2.16 -1.41 11.30
N ALA A 132 -3.41 -1.84 11.55
CA ALA A 132 -4.53 -0.94 11.85
C ALA A 132 -4.33 -0.22 13.20
N ALA A 133 -3.89 -0.94 14.23
CA ALA A 133 -3.57 -0.38 15.54
C ALA A 133 -2.47 0.71 15.43
N LYS A 134 -1.41 0.46 14.65
CA LYS A 134 -0.40 1.47 14.33
C LYS A 134 -0.97 2.68 13.61
N MET A 135 -1.87 2.48 12.65
CA MET A 135 -2.48 3.57 11.88
C MET A 135 -3.28 4.52 12.76
N HIS A 136 -4.00 3.97 13.75
CA HIS A 136 -4.88 4.74 14.63
C HIS A 136 -4.27 5.03 16.01
N GLY A 137 -3.02 4.61 16.25
CA GLY A 137 -2.31 4.82 17.51
C GLY A 137 -2.95 4.10 18.70
N ASP A 138 -3.60 2.96 18.45
CA ASP A 138 -4.22 2.11 19.47
C ASP A 138 -3.16 1.17 20.06
N VAL A 139 -2.80 1.44 21.31
CA VAL A 139 -1.73 0.73 22.00
C VAL A 139 -2.19 -0.65 22.46
N GLU A 140 -3.42 -0.76 22.96
CA GLU A 140 -3.95 -1.99 23.54
C GLU A 140 -4.11 -3.06 22.46
N LEU A 141 -4.67 -2.70 21.31
CA LEU A 141 -4.80 -3.61 20.17
C LEU A 141 -3.43 -3.99 19.58
N ALA A 142 -2.47 -3.05 19.55
CA ALA A 142 -1.12 -3.34 19.08
C ALA A 142 -0.41 -4.36 19.98
N GLU A 143 -0.50 -4.19 21.30
CA GLU A 143 0.05 -5.12 22.29
C GLU A 143 -0.61 -6.51 22.17
N LEU A 144 -1.95 -6.56 22.10
CA LEU A 144 -2.70 -7.81 21.90
C LEU A 144 -2.26 -8.55 20.62
N ALA A 145 -2.22 -7.84 19.49
CA ALA A 145 -1.84 -8.43 18.22
C ALA A 145 -0.39 -8.92 18.24
N ALA A 146 0.54 -8.17 18.84
CA ALA A 146 1.93 -8.57 18.99
C ALA A 146 2.09 -9.82 19.88
N THR A 147 1.35 -9.91 20.98
CA THR A 147 1.33 -11.13 21.81
C THR A 147 0.85 -12.34 21.01
N LYS A 148 -0.24 -12.20 20.25
CA LYS A 148 -0.77 -13.28 19.39
C LYS A 148 0.23 -13.70 18.31
N LEU A 149 0.95 -12.75 17.71
CA LEU A 149 2.00 -13.02 16.73
C LEU A 149 3.17 -13.80 17.35
N ALA A 150 3.59 -13.43 18.56
CA ALA A 150 4.63 -14.14 19.29
C ALA A 150 4.21 -15.57 19.66
N GLU A 151 2.96 -15.77 20.12
CA GLU A 151 2.38 -17.10 20.38
C GLU A 151 2.37 -18.00 19.14
N LEU A 152 2.16 -17.41 17.95
CA LEU A 152 2.21 -18.10 16.65
C LEU A 152 3.63 -18.27 16.10
N GLY A 153 4.66 -17.78 16.80
CA GLY A 153 6.06 -17.89 16.40
C GLY A 153 6.47 -16.95 15.26
N SER A 154 5.77 -15.83 15.07
CA SER A 154 6.19 -14.83 14.08
C SER A 154 7.51 -14.17 14.47
N ASN A 155 8.46 -14.19 13.55
CA ASN A 155 9.76 -13.50 13.66
C ASN A 155 9.98 -12.52 12.49
N VAL A 156 8.89 -12.00 11.94
CA VAL A 156 8.95 -11.02 10.85
C VAL A 156 9.32 -9.66 11.45
N ASP A 157 10.33 -8.99 10.87
CA ASP A 157 10.82 -7.70 11.33
C ASP A 157 9.73 -6.60 11.34
N GLY A 158 8.81 -6.65 10.38
CA GLY A 158 7.67 -5.75 10.28
C GLY A 158 6.81 -5.69 11.54
N ASP A 159 6.64 -6.80 12.26
CA ASP A 159 5.77 -6.87 13.44
C ASP A 159 6.36 -6.04 14.59
N TYR A 160 7.64 -6.25 14.86
CA TYR A 160 8.39 -5.47 15.86
C TYR A 160 8.45 -3.99 15.49
N VAL A 161 8.70 -3.69 14.20
CA VAL A 161 8.75 -2.30 13.73
C VAL A 161 7.41 -1.60 13.90
N LEU A 162 6.28 -2.27 13.61
CA LEU A 162 4.95 -1.70 13.80
C LEU A 162 4.65 -1.44 15.28
N LEU A 163 4.93 -2.40 16.17
CA LEU A 163 4.74 -2.22 17.61
C LEU A 163 5.62 -1.09 18.16
N SER A 164 6.90 -1.08 17.81
CA SER A 164 7.85 -0.02 18.19
C SER A 164 7.37 1.36 17.72
N ASN A 165 6.82 1.45 16.51
CA ASN A 165 6.25 2.68 15.98
C ASN A 165 5.02 3.17 16.77
N VAL A 166 4.16 2.25 17.24
CA VAL A 166 3.02 2.61 18.11
C VAL A 166 3.52 3.23 19.40
N TYR A 167 4.50 2.62 20.06
CA TYR A 167 5.10 3.17 21.28
C TYR A 167 5.79 4.51 21.06
N ALA A 168 6.58 4.64 19.98
CA ALA A 168 7.24 5.89 19.63
C ALA A 168 6.25 7.03 19.43
N SER A 169 5.10 6.77 18.79
CA SER A 169 4.03 7.78 18.61
C SER A 169 3.40 8.26 19.92
N LYS A 170 3.57 7.52 21.01
CA LYS A 170 3.11 7.86 22.37
C LYS A 170 4.27 8.24 23.30
N SER A 171 5.46 8.48 22.75
CA SER A 171 6.67 8.79 23.51
C SER A 171 7.06 7.74 24.57
N ARG A 172 6.64 6.48 24.37
CA ARG A 172 6.95 5.33 25.22
C ARG A 172 8.33 4.74 24.87
N TRP A 173 9.38 5.53 25.06
CA TRP A 173 10.74 5.17 24.60
C TRP A 173 11.34 3.95 25.29
N ALA A 174 11.01 3.70 26.56
CA ALA A 174 11.43 2.49 27.26
C ALA A 174 10.90 1.21 26.57
N ASP A 175 9.63 1.23 26.15
CA ASP A 175 9.03 0.12 25.42
C ASP A 175 9.62 -0.03 24.01
N VAL A 176 9.97 1.09 23.35
CA VAL A 176 10.70 1.08 22.07
C VAL A 176 12.02 0.33 22.19
N ASP A 177 12.78 0.60 23.26
CA ASP A 177 14.07 -0.05 23.50
C ASP A 177 13.89 -1.54 23.85
N GLN A 178 12.86 -1.88 24.64
CA GLN A 178 12.52 -3.28 24.92
C GLN A 178 12.17 -4.06 23.65
N VAL A 179 11.43 -3.47 22.72
CA VAL A 179 11.12 -4.11 21.42
C VAL A 179 12.41 -4.33 20.62
N ARG A 180 13.34 -3.37 20.61
CA ARG A 180 14.64 -3.51 19.94
C ARG A 180 15.50 -4.60 20.58
N ASP A 181 15.50 -4.71 21.90
CA ASP A 181 16.18 -5.80 22.62
C ASP A 181 15.61 -7.17 22.25
N THR A 182 14.28 -7.26 22.15
CA THR A 182 13.59 -8.48 21.74
C THR A 182 13.92 -8.86 20.28
N MET A 183 14.00 -7.87 19.37
CA MET A 183 14.46 -8.12 18.00
C MET A 183 15.88 -8.69 17.98
N ARG A 184 16.78 -8.13 18.80
CA ARG A 184 18.18 -8.61 18.91
C ARG A 184 18.26 -10.02 19.47
N SER A 185 17.48 -10.34 20.52
CA SER A 185 17.47 -11.69 21.10
C SER A 185 16.94 -12.74 20.16
N ASN A 186 16.02 -12.36 19.25
CA ASN A 186 15.41 -13.25 18.28
C ASN A 186 16.13 -13.27 16.91
N ASP A 187 17.32 -12.64 16.81
CA ASP A 187 18.12 -12.46 15.58
C ASP A 187 17.32 -11.86 14.39
N VAL A 188 16.37 -10.98 14.71
CA VAL A 188 15.53 -10.30 13.71
C VAL A 188 16.21 -9.00 13.27
N ARG A 189 16.44 -8.86 11.96
CA ARG A 189 17.02 -7.65 11.37
C ARG A 189 16.01 -6.95 10.47
N LYS A 190 15.89 -5.63 10.63
CA LYS A 190 15.04 -4.79 9.78
C LYS A 190 15.53 -4.82 8.33
N VAL A 191 14.65 -5.19 7.41
CA VAL A 191 14.89 -5.12 5.97
C VAL A 191 14.71 -3.67 5.50
N PRO A 192 15.68 -3.06 4.82
CA PRO A 192 15.52 -1.70 4.31
C PRO A 192 14.47 -1.64 3.20
N GLY A 193 13.70 -0.55 3.17
CA GLY A 193 12.84 -0.22 2.05
C GLY A 193 13.67 0.17 0.82
N PHE A 194 13.30 -0.33 -0.36
CA PHE A 194 13.95 -0.02 -1.62
C PHE A 194 12.93 0.12 -2.75
N SER A 195 13.31 0.86 -3.77
CA SER A 195 12.49 1.06 -4.97
C SER A 195 13.26 0.64 -6.22
N TYR A 196 12.53 0.19 -7.23
CA TYR A 196 13.06 -0.08 -8.56
C TYR A 196 12.40 0.79 -9.61
N THR A 197 13.15 1.12 -10.65
CA THR A 197 12.62 1.62 -11.93
C THR A 197 13.32 0.91 -13.07
N GLU A 198 12.59 0.66 -14.16
CA GLU A 198 13.13 0.09 -15.39
C GLU A 198 13.27 1.20 -16.43
N ILE A 199 14.47 1.40 -16.98
CA ILE A 199 14.74 2.37 -18.04
C ILE A 199 15.65 1.71 -19.06
N ASP A 200 15.29 1.79 -20.35
CA ASP A 200 16.01 1.14 -21.46
C ASP A 200 16.27 -0.37 -21.22
N GLY A 201 15.33 -1.06 -20.57
CA GLY A 201 15.42 -2.48 -20.23
C GLY A 201 16.36 -2.82 -19.06
N ILE A 202 16.90 -1.81 -18.38
CA ILE A 202 17.79 -1.97 -17.22
C ILE A 202 17.02 -1.68 -15.94
N MET A 203 17.15 -2.57 -14.95
CA MET A 203 16.56 -2.39 -13.63
C MET A 203 17.51 -1.61 -12.71
N HIS A 204 17.08 -0.44 -12.27
CA HIS A 204 17.80 0.40 -11.33
C HIS A 204 17.18 0.30 -9.94
N LYS A 205 17.99 -0.09 -8.95
CA LYS A 205 17.59 -0.19 -7.53
C LYS A 205 18.04 1.04 -6.77
N PHE A 206 17.19 1.53 -5.89
CA PHE A 206 17.49 2.62 -4.96
C PHE A 206 17.14 2.23 -3.53
N ILE A 207 18.03 2.53 -2.60
CA ILE A 207 17.79 2.50 -1.15
C ILE A 207 17.71 3.92 -0.58
N ASN A 208 17.31 4.09 0.68
CA ASN A 208 17.30 5.43 1.29
C ASN A 208 18.73 6.00 1.33
N GLY A 209 18.91 7.22 0.83
CA GLY A 209 20.21 7.90 0.83
C GLY A 209 21.24 7.31 -0.14
N ASP A 210 20.78 6.53 -1.13
CA ASP A 210 21.66 5.82 -2.08
C ASP A 210 22.63 6.77 -2.81
N LYS A 211 23.90 6.38 -2.86
CA LYS A 211 24.98 7.04 -3.62
C LYS A 211 25.82 6.05 -4.43
N GLU A 212 25.39 4.79 -4.52
CA GLU A 212 26.06 3.74 -5.29
C GLU A 212 25.72 3.84 -6.79
N HIS A 213 24.58 4.42 -7.13
CA HIS A 213 24.17 4.60 -8.52
C HIS A 213 25.18 5.49 -9.31
N PRO A 214 25.62 5.13 -10.53
CA PRO A 214 26.63 5.89 -11.28
C PRO A 214 26.27 7.37 -11.52
N ARG A 215 24.97 7.66 -11.62
CA ARG A 215 24.42 9.01 -11.83
C ARG A 215 23.91 9.68 -10.54
N TRP A 216 24.33 9.24 -9.35
CA TRP A 216 23.76 9.73 -8.08
C TRP A 216 23.84 11.25 -7.93
N GLN A 217 24.90 11.90 -8.42
CA GLN A 217 25.03 13.37 -8.36
C GLN A 217 23.95 14.09 -9.17
N GLU A 218 23.60 13.56 -10.35
CA GLU A 218 22.52 14.11 -11.17
C GLU A 218 21.15 13.88 -10.51
N ILE A 219 20.95 12.70 -9.92
CA ILE A 219 19.72 12.37 -9.18
C ILE A 219 19.52 13.33 -8.00
N TYR A 220 20.57 13.63 -7.24
CA TYR A 220 20.48 14.53 -6.09
C TYR A 220 20.18 15.97 -6.52
N ARG A 221 20.80 16.45 -7.61
CA ARG A 221 20.45 17.76 -8.18
C ARG A 221 18.98 17.80 -8.64
N ALA A 222 18.51 16.74 -9.28
CA ALA A 222 17.11 16.62 -9.66
C ALA A 222 16.17 16.61 -8.45
N LEU A 223 16.56 15.98 -7.34
CA LEU A 223 15.80 16.04 -6.09
C LEU A 223 15.71 17.46 -5.51
N ASP A 224 16.81 18.24 -5.57
CA ASP A 224 16.81 19.64 -5.14
C ASP A 224 15.86 20.49 -6.02
N ASP A 225 15.89 20.29 -7.33
CA ASP A 225 14.98 20.95 -8.27
C ASP A 225 13.51 20.56 -8.02
N ILE A 226 13.25 19.27 -7.83
CA ILE A 226 11.92 18.74 -7.48
C ILE A 226 11.43 19.42 -6.20
N ARG A 227 12.26 19.45 -5.14
CA ARG A 227 11.91 20.05 -3.85
C ARG A 227 11.54 21.53 -4.02
N SER A 228 12.32 22.28 -4.80
CA SER A 228 12.03 23.69 -5.09
C SER A 228 10.64 23.85 -5.71
N ARG A 229 10.35 23.09 -6.79
CA ARG A 229 9.08 23.19 -7.52
C ARG A 229 7.86 22.76 -6.70
N ILE A 230 7.96 21.65 -5.95
CA ILE A 230 6.82 21.18 -5.16
C ILE A 230 6.57 22.07 -3.94
N SER A 231 7.59 22.78 -3.43
CA SER A 231 7.43 23.77 -2.36
C SER A 231 6.58 24.95 -2.83
N GLU A 232 6.74 25.40 -4.07
CA GLU A 232 5.87 26.42 -4.69
C GLU A 232 4.42 25.95 -4.85
N LEU A 233 4.20 24.62 -4.88
CA LEU A 233 2.86 24.00 -4.89
C LEU A 233 2.31 23.71 -3.49
N GLY A 234 2.99 24.17 -2.42
CA GLY A 234 2.53 24.02 -1.04
C GLY A 234 2.93 22.71 -0.36
N TYR A 235 4.00 22.05 -0.81
CA TYR A 235 4.54 20.87 -0.12
C TYR A 235 4.97 21.20 1.32
N VAL A 236 4.50 20.39 2.27
CA VAL A 236 4.96 20.38 3.65
C VAL A 236 5.40 18.95 3.98
N PRO A 237 6.65 18.72 4.44
CA PRO A 237 7.11 17.38 4.82
C PRO A 237 6.27 16.79 5.97
N GLU A 238 5.85 15.53 5.84
CA GLU A 238 5.09 14.85 6.91
C GLU A 238 6.04 14.22 7.95
N THR A 239 6.66 15.06 8.79
CA THR A 239 7.67 14.65 9.77
C THR A 239 7.13 13.81 10.93
N ASP A 240 5.83 13.87 11.20
CA ASP A 240 5.15 12.99 12.18
C ASP A 240 5.33 11.50 11.85
N ASN A 241 5.58 11.16 10.58
CA ASN A 241 5.85 9.79 10.15
C ASN A 241 7.28 9.32 10.46
N VAL A 242 8.18 10.23 10.87
CA VAL A 242 9.55 9.91 11.26
C VAL A 242 9.61 9.68 12.76
N LEU A 243 9.36 8.41 13.14
CA LEU A 243 9.23 7.95 14.53
C LEU A 243 10.59 7.68 15.21
N HIS A 244 11.59 8.45 14.82
CA HIS A 244 12.91 8.47 15.47
C HIS A 244 12.97 9.65 16.42
N ASP A 245 13.61 9.45 17.59
CA ASP A 245 13.91 10.52 18.53
C ASP A 245 15.10 11.35 18.02
N ILE A 246 14.81 12.17 17.00
CA ILE A 246 15.76 13.02 16.27
C ILE A 246 15.15 14.41 16.07
N GLY A 247 15.99 15.40 15.78
CA GLY A 247 15.56 16.78 15.57
C GLY A 247 14.66 16.94 14.34
N GLU A 248 13.82 17.99 14.33
CA GLU A 248 12.86 18.24 13.25
C GLU A 248 13.53 18.41 11.87
N GLU A 249 14.67 19.09 11.83
CA GLU A 249 15.47 19.24 10.59
C GLU A 249 16.01 17.89 10.10
N GLU A 250 16.42 17.00 11.00
CA GLU A 250 16.91 15.66 10.66
C GLU A 250 15.77 14.76 10.16
N LYS A 251 14.55 14.92 10.69
CA LYS A 251 13.35 14.25 10.17
C LYS A 251 13.05 14.68 8.74
N GLN A 252 13.05 15.99 8.47
CA GLN A 252 12.85 16.51 7.11
C GLN A 252 13.93 16.00 6.15
N TYR A 253 15.19 16.03 6.57
CA TYR A 253 16.31 15.52 5.78
C TYR A 253 16.16 14.03 5.45
N ALA A 254 15.75 13.21 6.42
CA ALA A 254 15.53 11.77 6.21
C ALA A 254 14.44 11.48 5.15
N LEU A 255 13.39 12.31 5.10
CA LEU A 255 12.32 12.18 4.11
C LEU A 255 12.77 12.54 2.69
N CYS A 256 13.76 13.42 2.52
CA CYS A 256 14.21 13.87 1.20
C CYS A 256 14.77 12.74 0.33
N TYR A 257 15.42 11.75 0.94
CA TYR A 257 16.19 10.73 0.23
C TYR A 257 15.55 9.34 0.25
N HIS A 258 14.22 9.29 0.41
CA HIS A 258 13.47 8.06 0.24
C HIS A 258 13.67 7.46 -1.14
N SER A 259 13.75 6.12 -1.19
CA SER A 259 14.02 5.35 -2.41
C SER A 259 13.07 5.66 -3.57
N GLU A 260 11.80 5.97 -3.26
CA GLU A 260 10.76 6.30 -4.22
C GLU A 260 11.09 7.63 -4.91
N LYS A 261 11.51 8.63 -4.13
CA LYS A 261 11.89 9.95 -4.65
C LYS A 261 13.13 9.85 -5.52
N LEU A 262 14.13 9.06 -5.09
CA LEU A 262 15.32 8.77 -5.90
C LEU A 262 14.97 8.10 -7.23
N ALA A 263 14.08 7.11 -7.21
CA ALA A 263 13.62 6.42 -8.42
C ALA A 263 12.86 7.35 -9.37
N ILE A 264 11.97 8.20 -8.83
CA ILE A 264 11.23 9.20 -9.63
C ILE A 264 12.19 10.24 -10.22
N ALA A 265 13.11 10.76 -9.41
CA ALA A 265 14.11 11.74 -9.85
C ALA A 265 15.00 11.16 -10.96
N PHE A 266 15.46 9.92 -10.81
CA PHE A 266 16.18 9.21 -11.87
C PHE A 266 15.32 9.04 -13.13
N GLY A 267 14.06 8.63 -12.98
CA GLY A 267 13.10 8.54 -14.06
C GLY A 267 12.95 9.85 -14.84
N LEU A 268 12.84 10.99 -14.15
CA LEU A 268 12.72 12.31 -14.76
C LEU A 268 13.94 12.72 -15.58
N ILE A 269 15.16 12.40 -15.12
CA ILE A 269 16.40 12.77 -15.83
C ILE A 269 16.79 11.80 -16.94
N ALA A 270 16.25 10.57 -16.91
CA ALA A 270 16.63 9.51 -17.84
C ALA A 270 15.57 9.24 -18.92
N THR A 271 14.39 9.86 -18.86
CA THR A 271 13.32 9.68 -19.85
C THR A 271 12.79 11.02 -20.38
N PRO A 272 12.38 11.09 -21.66
CA PRO A 272 11.84 12.30 -22.26
C PRO A 272 10.56 12.81 -21.57
N PRO A 273 10.24 14.12 -21.68
CA PRO A 273 8.98 14.68 -21.20
C PRO A 273 7.76 13.92 -21.72
N GLY A 274 6.74 13.76 -20.88
CA GLY A 274 5.48 13.06 -21.20
C GLY A 274 5.51 11.54 -21.01
N GLU A 275 6.68 10.90 -20.92
CA GLU A 275 6.75 9.44 -20.74
C GLU A 275 6.25 9.01 -19.34
N THR A 276 5.53 7.89 -19.23
CA THR A 276 5.05 7.41 -17.93
C THR A 276 6.19 6.83 -17.09
N LEU A 277 6.39 7.37 -15.89
CA LEU A 277 7.36 6.84 -14.93
C LEU A 277 6.77 5.64 -14.19
N ARG A 278 7.55 4.56 -14.04
CA ARG A 278 7.11 3.33 -13.34
C ARG A 278 8.07 2.98 -12.23
N VAL A 279 7.57 2.97 -11.00
CA VAL A 279 8.34 2.65 -9.81
C VAL A 279 7.72 1.46 -9.08
N ILE A 280 8.56 0.53 -8.63
CA ILE A 280 8.13 -0.61 -7.80
C ILE A 280 8.73 -0.42 -6.41
N LYS A 281 7.89 -0.42 -5.38
CA LYS A 281 8.27 -0.34 -3.97
C LYS A 281 8.02 -1.68 -3.28
N ASN A 282 8.98 -2.16 -2.50
CA ASN A 282 8.85 -3.42 -1.75
C ASN A 282 7.96 -3.32 -0.51
N LEU A 283 7.78 -2.12 0.03
CA LEU A 283 6.91 -1.81 1.16
C LEU A 283 5.65 -1.09 0.67
N ARG A 284 4.74 -0.76 1.58
CA ARG A 284 3.68 0.23 1.29
C ARG A 284 4.35 1.60 1.13
N ILE A 285 3.91 2.41 0.18
CA ILE A 285 4.40 3.78 0.04
C ILE A 285 4.12 4.55 1.34
N CYS A 286 5.00 5.46 1.77
CA CYS A 286 4.71 6.32 2.93
C CYS A 286 3.94 7.58 2.50
N GLY A 287 3.35 8.29 3.45
CA GLY A 287 2.46 9.43 3.15
C GLY A 287 3.18 10.58 2.49
N ASP A 288 4.34 10.93 3.03
CA ASP A 288 5.20 11.92 2.43
C ASP A 288 5.57 11.58 0.97
N CYS A 289 5.97 10.35 0.67
CA CYS A 289 6.27 9.93 -0.70
C CYS A 289 5.02 9.96 -1.60
N HIS A 290 3.85 9.62 -1.08
CA HIS A 290 2.58 9.67 -1.80
C HIS A 290 2.21 11.12 -2.17
N VAL A 291 2.32 12.06 -1.21
CA VAL A 291 2.11 13.49 -1.44
C VAL A 291 3.12 14.04 -2.45
N VAL A 292 4.40 13.72 -2.29
CA VAL A 292 5.45 14.17 -3.22
C VAL A 292 5.21 13.63 -4.63
N ALA A 293 4.81 12.36 -4.80
CA ALA A 293 4.49 11.81 -6.11
C ALA A 293 3.32 12.54 -6.79
N LYS A 294 2.26 12.92 -6.04
CA LYS A 294 1.18 13.80 -6.54
C LYS A 294 1.74 15.14 -7.02
N LEU A 295 2.53 15.82 -6.19
CA LEU A 295 3.04 17.15 -6.53
C LEU A 295 4.02 17.11 -7.71
N ILE A 296 4.84 16.06 -7.83
CA ILE A 296 5.71 15.87 -9.00
C ILE A 296 4.87 15.65 -10.26
N SER A 297 3.81 14.82 -10.22
CA SER A 297 2.97 14.58 -11.40
C SER A 297 2.37 15.88 -11.95
N LYS A 298 1.95 16.78 -11.05
CA LYS A 298 1.48 18.13 -11.37
C LYS A 298 2.59 19.05 -11.88
N ALA A 299 3.70 19.16 -11.15
CA ALA A 299 4.78 20.09 -11.46
C ALA A 299 5.52 19.79 -12.77
N TYR A 300 5.59 18.52 -13.17
CA TYR A 300 6.32 18.07 -14.35
C TYR A 300 5.39 17.62 -15.49
N GLY A 301 4.07 17.56 -15.27
CA GLY A 301 3.12 17.04 -16.26
C GLY A 301 3.43 15.59 -16.65
N ARG A 302 3.75 14.73 -15.67
CA ARG A 302 4.13 13.33 -15.89
C ARG A 302 3.15 12.41 -15.18
N VAL A 303 2.70 11.36 -15.86
CA VAL A 303 2.03 10.24 -15.18
C VAL A 303 3.08 9.40 -14.46
N ILE A 304 2.87 9.15 -13.17
CA ILE A 304 3.74 8.30 -12.35
C ILE A 304 2.92 7.12 -11.86
N ILE A 305 3.39 5.91 -12.10
CA ILE A 305 2.76 4.69 -11.61
C ILE A 305 3.69 4.08 -10.57
N ILE A 306 3.23 4.03 -9.31
CA ILE A 306 3.95 3.34 -8.23
C ILE A 306 3.20 2.08 -7.87
N ARG A 307 3.85 0.93 -8.05
CA ARG A 307 3.37 -0.35 -7.51
C ARG A 307 4.00 -0.56 -6.15
N ASP A 308 3.21 -0.54 -5.10
CA ASP A 308 3.66 -0.92 -3.77
C ASP A 308 3.29 -2.38 -3.46
N ARG A 309 3.50 -2.81 -2.21
CA ARG A 309 3.18 -4.19 -1.79
C ARG A 309 1.68 -4.55 -1.89
N ALA A 310 0.81 -3.56 -1.82
CA ALA A 310 -0.64 -3.73 -1.74
C ALA A 310 -1.33 -3.50 -3.09
N ARG A 311 -0.90 -2.51 -3.87
CA ARG A 311 -1.60 -2.07 -5.08
C ARG A 311 -0.78 -1.12 -5.97
N PHE A 312 -1.41 -0.69 -7.06
CA PHE A 312 -0.92 0.39 -7.92
C PHE A 312 -1.53 1.72 -7.49
N HIS A 313 -0.70 2.75 -7.58
CA HIS A 313 -1.04 4.15 -7.44
C HIS A 313 -0.69 4.82 -8.76
N GLN A 314 -1.68 5.37 -9.45
CA GLN A 314 -1.44 6.23 -10.62
C GLN A 314 -1.56 7.68 -10.18
N PHE A 315 -0.46 8.42 -10.28
CA PHE A 315 -0.39 9.84 -9.98
C PHE A 315 -0.43 10.64 -11.27
N GLU A 316 -1.36 11.57 -11.35
CA GLU A 316 -1.62 12.38 -12.54
C GLU A 316 -2.24 13.70 -12.13
N ASP A 317 -1.68 14.82 -12.61
CA ASP A 317 -2.14 16.18 -12.30
C ASP A 317 -2.41 16.47 -10.81
N GLY A 318 -1.52 16.01 -9.92
CA GLY A 318 -1.68 16.25 -8.48
C GLY A 318 -2.66 15.34 -7.77
N GLN A 319 -3.26 14.37 -8.46
CA GLN A 319 -4.19 13.41 -7.91
C GLN A 319 -3.60 12.00 -7.95
N CYS A 320 -4.14 11.11 -7.10
CA CYS A 320 -3.81 9.68 -7.12
C CYS A 320 -5.09 8.87 -7.35
N SER A 321 -4.99 7.78 -8.11
CA SER A 321 -6.10 6.85 -8.38
C SER A 321 -6.75 6.28 -7.12
N CYS A 322 -6.05 6.29 -5.98
CA CYS A 322 -6.60 5.84 -4.71
C CYS A 322 -7.41 6.88 -3.93
N ARG A 323 -7.49 8.13 -4.41
CA ARG A 323 -8.24 9.22 -3.75
C ARG A 323 -7.80 9.46 -2.30
N ASP A 324 -6.51 9.33 -2.05
CA ASP A 324 -5.87 9.49 -0.73
C ASP A 324 -6.32 8.48 0.34
N TYR A 325 -7.07 7.43 -0.04
CA TYR A 325 -7.40 6.31 0.83
C TYR A 325 -6.36 5.19 0.66
N TRP A 326 -5.18 5.33 1.25
CA TRP A 326 -4.03 4.44 0.98
C TRP A 326 -3.30 3.85 2.14
#